data_AF-A0A2E2TEI4-F1
#
_entry.id   AF-A0A2E2TEI4-F1
#
_cell.length_a   1.000
_cell.length_b   1.000
_cell.length_c   1.000
_cell.angle_alpha   90.00
_cell.angle_beta   90.00
_cell.angle_gamma   90.00
#
_symmetry.space_group_name_H-M   'P 1'
#
loop_
_entity.id
_entity.type
_entity.pdbx_description
1 polymer ?
#
loop_
_entity_poly.entity_id
_entity_poly.type
_entity_poly.pdbx_seq_one_letter_code
_entity_poly.pdbx_strand_id
1 'polypeptide(L)'
;MFLQLLLIAQSKTDKLDYNNLNNKYLEYLVKQKIDKFRTEKGLLPLLSDSLLLLPACDHTDFMKLNNELTHFQKRGAKHTPQRRIEFYEINGVLAGENVEYLPINTLLKVDYQKQVVAIKTYEDLANAVALGWRHSKPHYANILTEEYTITALCIKVDTKKNLLWATQLFGQITGKHALTKTNSSFPFETFGPDQKKRLKNLNHYKSKSDILTGLKGLMTSQIVLEN
;
A
#
# COMPACT_ATOMS: atom_id res chain seq x y z
N MET A 1 29.43 32.01 -16.91
CA MET A 1 29.64 30.56 -16.77
C MET A 1 28.57 30.02 -15.83
N PHE A 2 27.49 29.44 -16.35
CA PHE A 2 26.44 28.86 -15.51
C PHE A 2 26.84 27.43 -15.13
N LEU A 3 27.11 27.21 -13.84
CA LEU A 3 27.35 25.88 -13.29
C LEU A 3 25.99 25.18 -13.19
N GLN A 4 25.68 24.29 -14.13
CA GLN A 4 24.53 23.39 -14.00
C GLN A 4 24.83 22.38 -12.88
N LEU A 5 24.15 22.51 -11.74
CA LEU A 5 24.11 21.43 -10.75
C LEU A 5 23.41 20.23 -11.40
N LEU A 6 24.16 19.16 -11.66
CA LEU A 6 23.60 17.85 -11.92
C LEU A 6 22.92 17.37 -10.64
N LEU A 7 21.59 17.48 -10.58
CA LEU A 7 20.78 16.78 -9.58
C LEU A 7 20.94 15.28 -9.84
N ILE A 8 21.73 14.60 -9.00
CA ILE A 8 21.83 13.14 -9.06
C ILE A 8 20.49 12.59 -8.58
N ALA A 9 19.70 12.06 -9.50
CA ALA A 9 18.47 11.34 -9.18
C ALA A 9 18.82 10.04 -8.44
N GLN A 10 18.10 9.74 -7.36
CA GLN A 10 18.32 8.54 -6.55
C GLN A 10 18.10 7.26 -7.38
N SER A 11 18.99 6.28 -7.22
CA SER A 11 18.99 4.99 -7.92
C SER A 11 18.69 3.83 -6.97
N LYS A 12 18.07 2.77 -7.50
CA LYS A 12 17.76 1.54 -6.75
C LYS A 12 19.02 0.80 -6.25
N THR A 13 20.15 1.04 -6.89
CA THR A 13 21.45 0.46 -6.50
C THR A 13 22.21 1.32 -5.48
N ASP A 14 21.67 2.49 -5.11
CA ASP A 14 22.28 3.32 -4.08
C ASP A 14 22.33 2.57 -2.77
N LYS A 15 23.44 2.75 -2.05
CA LYS A 15 23.61 2.14 -0.73
C LYS A 15 22.62 2.74 0.26
N LEU A 16 22.13 1.90 1.17
CA LEU A 16 21.24 2.33 2.24
C LEU A 16 22.03 3.11 3.29
N ASP A 17 21.54 4.31 3.60
CA ASP A 17 21.82 5.00 4.86
C ASP A 17 20.51 5.05 5.64
N TYR A 18 20.38 4.22 6.67
CA TYR A 18 19.16 4.14 7.46
C TYR A 18 18.90 5.39 8.32
N ASN A 19 19.91 6.22 8.58
CA ASN A 19 19.72 7.50 9.26
C ASN A 19 19.12 8.56 8.33
N ASN A 20 19.37 8.45 7.01
CA ASN A 20 18.89 9.38 5.99
C ASN A 20 18.11 8.66 4.89
N LEU A 21 17.34 7.63 5.25
CA LEU A 21 16.64 6.80 4.28
C LEU A 21 15.51 7.58 3.62
N ASN A 22 15.58 7.73 2.30
CA ASN A 22 14.44 8.20 1.52
C ASN A 22 13.31 7.15 1.48
N ASN A 23 12.43 7.20 2.48
CA ASN A 23 11.29 6.27 2.59
C ASN A 23 10.36 6.35 1.38
N LYS A 24 10.13 7.55 0.80
CA LYS A 24 9.25 7.71 -0.35
C LYS A 24 9.77 7.00 -1.60
N TYR A 25 11.08 7.01 -1.80
CA TYR A 25 11.69 6.25 -2.88
C TYR A 25 11.61 4.73 -2.64
N LEU A 26 11.82 4.29 -1.40
CA LEU A 26 11.67 2.89 -1.04
C LEU A 26 10.22 2.39 -1.20
N GLU A 27 9.24 3.14 -0.71
CA GLU A 27 7.80 2.86 -0.87
C GLU A 27 7.45 2.70 -2.36
N TYR A 28 7.95 3.59 -3.21
CA TYR A 28 7.80 3.49 -4.66
C TYR A 28 8.38 2.19 -5.23
N LEU A 29 9.61 1.84 -4.87
CA LEU A 29 10.27 0.61 -5.35
C LEU A 29 9.55 -0.66 -4.88
N VAL A 30 9.08 -0.71 -3.63
CA VAL A 30 8.28 -1.82 -3.12
C VAL A 30 6.98 -1.92 -3.92
N LYS A 31 6.27 -0.81 -4.11
CA LYS A 31 5.03 -0.80 -4.89
C LYS A 31 5.25 -1.30 -6.32
N GLN A 32 6.33 -0.90 -7.00
CA GLN A 32 6.66 -1.41 -8.35
C GLN A 32 6.79 -2.94 -8.37
N LYS A 33 7.35 -3.54 -7.31
CA LYS A 33 7.47 -5.01 -7.19
C LYS A 33 6.11 -5.67 -6.95
N ILE A 34 5.27 -5.06 -6.11
CA ILE A 34 3.89 -5.53 -5.88
C ILE A 34 3.06 -5.47 -7.17
N ASP A 35 3.13 -4.36 -7.90
CA ASP A 35 2.48 -4.24 -9.20
C ASP A 35 3.01 -5.28 -10.19
N LYS A 36 4.31 -5.59 -10.17
CA LYS A 36 4.88 -6.66 -10.99
C LYS A 36 4.29 -8.03 -10.64
N PHE A 37 4.08 -8.33 -9.36
CA PHE A 37 3.45 -9.61 -8.98
C PHE A 37 2.00 -9.71 -9.48
N ARG A 38 1.29 -8.59 -9.54
CA ARG A 38 -0.06 -8.50 -10.12
C ARG A 38 -0.04 -8.72 -11.63
N THR A 39 0.87 -8.04 -12.35
CA THR A 39 0.95 -8.19 -13.81
C THR A 39 1.42 -9.58 -14.24
N GLU A 40 2.27 -10.25 -13.45
CA GLU A 40 2.63 -11.67 -13.63
C GLU A 40 1.40 -12.60 -13.56
N LYS A 41 0.30 -12.17 -12.96
CA LYS A 41 -0.99 -12.88 -12.87
C LYS A 41 -2.07 -12.32 -13.79
N GLY A 42 -1.71 -11.43 -14.73
CA GLY A 42 -2.67 -10.80 -15.63
C GLY A 42 -3.53 -9.72 -14.98
N LEU A 43 -3.24 -9.34 -13.72
CA LEU A 43 -3.96 -8.30 -13.01
C LEU A 43 -3.37 -6.92 -13.29
N LEU A 44 -4.24 -5.91 -13.23
CA LEU A 44 -3.81 -4.52 -13.41
C LEU A 44 -2.99 -4.03 -12.20
N PRO A 45 -1.97 -3.18 -12.42
CA PRO A 45 -1.29 -2.47 -11.35
C PRO A 45 -2.26 -1.68 -10.47
N LEU A 46 -1.94 -1.53 -9.19
CA LEU A 46 -2.75 -0.73 -8.27
C LEU A 46 -2.50 0.77 -8.52
N LEU A 47 -3.52 1.59 -8.36
CA LEU A 47 -3.38 3.05 -8.43
C LEU A 47 -3.06 3.59 -7.03
N SER A 48 -2.03 4.42 -6.90
CA SER A 48 -1.73 5.06 -5.61
C SER A 48 -2.76 6.10 -5.25
N ASP A 49 -3.27 6.04 -4.01
CA ASP A 49 -4.23 6.99 -3.46
C ASP A 49 -3.69 7.70 -2.22
N SER A 50 -3.62 9.03 -2.29
CA SER A 50 -3.12 9.88 -1.21
C SER A 50 -3.97 9.80 0.05
N LEU A 51 -5.28 9.55 -0.06
CA LEU A 51 -6.15 9.40 1.09
C LEU A 51 -5.82 8.12 1.87
N LEU A 52 -5.56 7.00 1.19
CA LEU A 52 -5.18 5.74 1.85
C LEU A 52 -3.82 5.81 2.56
N LEU A 53 -2.95 6.76 2.18
CA LEU A 53 -1.66 6.94 2.83
C LEU A 53 -1.82 7.39 4.30
N LEU A 54 -2.89 8.12 4.63
CA LEU A 54 -3.16 8.61 5.98
C LEU A 54 -3.32 7.45 6.99
N PRO A 55 -4.30 6.53 6.82
CA PRO A 55 -4.46 5.38 7.71
C PRO A 55 -3.30 4.38 7.62
N ALA A 56 -2.63 4.25 6.47
CA ALA A 56 -1.46 3.39 6.36
C ALA A 56 -0.32 3.89 7.26
N CYS A 57 0.00 5.18 7.20
CA CYS A 57 1.03 5.76 8.06
C CYS A 57 0.65 5.79 9.53
N ASP A 58 -0.61 6.11 9.86
CA ASP A 58 -1.11 6.04 11.24
C ASP A 58 -0.92 4.64 11.84
N HIS A 59 -1.19 3.59 11.06
CA HIS A 59 -0.98 2.23 11.54
C HIS A 59 0.50 1.82 11.60
N THR A 60 1.33 2.22 10.64
CA THR A 60 2.78 1.99 10.71
C THR A 60 3.39 2.67 11.94
N ASP A 61 2.98 3.90 12.26
CA ASP A 61 3.44 4.61 13.45
C ASP A 61 2.92 3.93 14.73
N PHE A 62 1.68 3.46 14.75
CA PHE A 62 1.14 2.67 15.86
C PHE A 62 1.97 1.40 16.11
N MET A 63 2.24 0.58 15.10
CA MET A 63 3.04 -0.64 15.26
C MET A 63 4.46 -0.33 15.74
N LYS A 64 5.11 0.68 15.15
CA LYS A 64 6.45 1.13 15.53
C LYS A 64 6.52 1.59 16.99
N LEU A 65 5.54 2.39 17.44
CA LEU A 65 5.49 2.91 18.80
C LEU A 65 5.26 1.80 19.83
N ASN A 66 4.36 0.86 19.54
CA ASN A 66 4.03 -0.24 20.45
C ASN A 66 4.97 -1.45 20.31
N ASN A 67 5.85 -1.45 19.31
CA ASN A 67 6.75 -2.57 19.00
C ASN A 67 6.00 -3.90 18.74
N GLU A 68 4.88 -3.83 18.03
CA GLU A 68 3.97 -4.96 17.85
C GLU A 68 3.54 -5.05 16.39
N LEU A 69 3.72 -6.23 15.79
CA LEU A 69 3.18 -6.54 14.46
C LEU A 69 1.73 -7.02 14.62
N THR A 70 0.79 -6.22 14.15
CA THR A 70 -0.64 -6.50 14.31
C THR A 70 -1.43 -5.75 13.24
N HIS A 71 -2.57 -6.31 12.85
CA HIS A 71 -3.57 -5.61 12.03
C HIS A 71 -4.48 -4.69 12.87
N PHE A 72 -4.38 -4.78 14.19
CA PHE A 72 -5.31 -4.18 15.13
C PHE A 72 -4.66 -3.05 15.92
N GLN A 73 -5.25 -1.85 15.86
CA GLN A 73 -4.95 -0.83 16.88
C GLN A 73 -5.75 -1.09 18.16
N LYS A 74 -5.61 -0.22 19.16
CA LYS A 74 -6.48 -0.24 20.36
C LYS A 74 -7.96 -0.27 19.97
N ARG A 75 -8.78 -0.97 20.75
CA ARG A 75 -10.24 -1.03 20.54
C ARG A 75 -10.81 0.38 20.43
N GLY A 76 -11.68 0.60 19.44
CA GLY A 76 -12.28 1.90 19.16
C GLY A 76 -12.44 2.17 17.66
N ALA A 77 -12.41 3.45 17.30
CA ALA A 77 -12.66 3.95 15.94
C ALA A 77 -11.56 3.60 14.92
N LYS A 78 -10.39 3.13 15.36
CA LYS A 78 -9.26 2.77 14.49
C LYS A 78 -8.82 1.31 14.61
N HIS A 79 -9.65 0.49 15.26
CA HIS A 79 -9.27 -0.87 15.66
C HIS A 79 -8.90 -1.76 14.46
N THR A 80 -9.74 -1.82 13.43
CA THR A 80 -9.52 -2.65 12.22
C THR A 80 -9.07 -1.79 11.04
N PRO A 81 -8.50 -2.38 9.96
CA PRO A 81 -8.18 -1.64 8.74
C PRO A 81 -9.36 -0.85 8.18
N GLN A 82 -10.54 -1.47 8.13
CA GLN A 82 -11.78 -0.84 7.67
C GLN A 82 -12.15 0.36 8.55
N ARG A 83 -12.13 0.19 9.88
CA ARG A 83 -12.41 1.29 10.81
C ARG A 83 -11.41 2.44 10.70
N ARG A 84 -10.13 2.14 10.41
CA ARG A 84 -9.11 3.17 10.15
C ARG A 84 -9.48 4.02 8.94
N ILE A 85 -9.83 3.40 7.81
CA ILE A 85 -10.18 4.20 6.61
C ILE A 85 -11.46 5.01 6.83
N GLU A 86 -12.43 4.48 7.59
CA GLU A 86 -13.65 5.20 7.99
C GLU A 86 -13.37 6.38 8.92
N PHE A 87 -12.42 6.24 9.86
CA PHE A 87 -11.98 7.32 10.74
C PHE A 87 -11.40 8.51 9.97
N TYR A 88 -10.74 8.26 8.83
CA TYR A 88 -10.24 9.31 7.94
C TYR A 88 -11.27 9.74 6.88
N GLU A 89 -12.54 9.39 7.07
CA GLU A 89 -13.67 9.76 6.21
C GLU A 89 -13.54 9.25 4.75
N ILE A 90 -12.79 8.17 4.56
CA ILE A 90 -12.58 7.53 3.25
C ILE A 90 -13.75 6.58 2.99
N ASN A 91 -14.85 7.16 2.50
CA ASN A 91 -16.10 6.46 2.25
C ASN A 91 -16.13 5.75 0.88
N GLY A 92 -16.96 4.71 0.76
CA GLY A 92 -17.14 3.98 -0.51
C GLY A 92 -15.93 3.14 -0.90
N VAL A 93 -15.10 2.75 0.07
CA VAL A 93 -13.93 1.90 -0.10
C VAL A 93 -13.97 0.79 0.95
N LEU A 94 -13.71 -0.45 0.52
CA LEU A 94 -13.43 -1.58 1.41
C LEU A 94 -11.92 -1.81 1.51
N ALA A 95 -11.42 -1.99 2.73
CA ALA A 95 -9.99 -2.10 3.02
C ALA A 95 -9.49 -3.56 3.06
N GLY A 96 -8.34 -3.79 2.43
CA GLY A 96 -7.42 -4.90 2.73
C GLY A 96 -6.11 -4.35 3.29
N GLU A 97 -5.33 -5.19 3.99
CA GLU A 97 -4.08 -4.75 4.59
C GLU A 97 -3.02 -5.84 4.61
N ASN A 98 -1.79 -5.46 4.25
CA ASN A 98 -0.58 -6.19 4.58
C ASN A 98 0.26 -5.37 5.57
N VAL A 99 0.79 -6.03 6.59
CA VAL A 99 1.75 -5.45 7.54
C VAL A 99 3.01 -6.29 7.58
N GLU A 100 4.15 -5.67 7.87
CA GLU A 100 5.42 -6.36 8.07
C GLU A 100 6.36 -5.52 8.92
N TYR A 101 7.28 -6.19 9.62
CA TYR A 101 8.52 -5.57 10.04
C TYR A 101 9.71 -6.37 9.51
N LEU A 102 10.83 -5.67 9.31
CA LEU A 102 12.10 -6.29 8.94
C LEU A 102 13.21 -5.75 9.84
N PRO A 103 14.07 -6.61 10.41
CA PRO A 103 15.32 -6.16 10.98
C PRO A 103 16.18 -5.45 9.92
N ILE A 104 16.88 -4.39 10.30
CA ILE A 104 17.79 -3.63 9.41
C ILE A 104 19.19 -3.58 10.03
N ASN A 105 20.18 -3.07 9.29
CA ASN A 105 21.59 -3.03 9.74
C ASN A 105 22.15 -4.40 10.16
N THR A 106 21.55 -5.48 9.67
CA THR A 106 21.92 -6.84 10.02
C THR A 106 21.85 -7.73 8.79
N LEU A 107 22.44 -8.91 8.93
CA LEU A 107 22.27 -9.99 8.00
C LEU A 107 20.86 -10.56 8.13
N LEU A 108 20.09 -10.55 7.04
CA LEU A 108 18.71 -11.01 7.05
C LEU A 108 18.63 -12.44 6.58
N LYS A 109 18.14 -13.31 7.46
CA LYS A 109 17.61 -14.62 7.06
C LYS A 109 16.13 -14.42 6.72
N VAL A 110 15.82 -14.38 5.43
CA VAL A 110 14.44 -14.28 4.97
C VAL A 110 13.88 -15.69 4.84
N ASP A 111 12.70 -15.97 5.39
CA ASP A 111 12.19 -17.35 5.53
C ASP A 111 12.07 -18.12 4.20
N TYR A 112 11.89 -17.41 3.09
CA TYR A 112 11.81 -18.00 1.74
C TYR A 112 13.18 -18.15 1.04
N GLN A 113 14.26 -17.65 1.63
CA GLN A 113 15.62 -17.81 1.14
C GLN A 113 16.43 -18.67 2.11
N LYS A 114 17.03 -19.75 1.59
CA LYS A 114 17.92 -20.62 2.39
C LYS A 114 19.20 -19.90 2.85
N GLN A 115 19.57 -18.81 2.18
CA GLN A 115 20.78 -18.06 2.43
C GLN A 115 20.48 -16.75 3.13
N VAL A 116 21.38 -16.38 4.02
CA VAL A 116 21.39 -15.09 4.70
C VAL A 116 21.85 -14.02 3.70
N VAL A 117 21.05 -12.97 3.52
CA VAL A 117 21.35 -11.90 2.56
C VAL A 117 21.68 -10.61 3.30
N ALA A 118 22.78 -9.98 2.87
CA ALA A 118 23.11 -8.63 3.29
C ALA A 118 22.27 -7.64 2.47
N ILE A 119 21.36 -6.91 3.13
CA ILE A 119 20.61 -5.84 2.50
C ILE A 119 21.48 -4.59 2.44
N LYS A 120 21.95 -4.24 1.24
CA LYS A 120 22.91 -3.14 1.04
C LYS A 120 22.32 -1.97 0.26
N THR A 121 21.34 -2.24 -0.59
CA THR A 121 20.78 -1.25 -1.52
C THR A 121 19.28 -1.09 -1.35
N TYR A 122 18.74 -0.01 -1.90
CA TYR A 122 17.29 0.20 -2.00
C TYR A 122 16.57 -0.96 -2.68
N GLU A 123 17.16 -1.53 -3.73
CA GLU A 123 16.64 -2.68 -4.45
C GLU A 123 16.57 -3.92 -3.55
N ASP A 124 17.62 -4.20 -2.76
CA ASP A 124 17.63 -5.33 -1.82
C ASP A 124 16.53 -5.18 -0.78
N LEU A 125 16.39 -4.00 -0.18
CA LEU A 125 15.39 -3.74 0.84
C LEU A 125 13.97 -3.79 0.28
N ALA A 126 13.76 -3.22 -0.91
CA ALA A 126 12.47 -3.31 -1.57
C ALA A 126 12.10 -4.75 -1.94
N ASN A 127 13.07 -5.56 -2.38
CA ASN A 127 12.86 -6.98 -2.66
C ASN A 127 12.50 -7.74 -1.39
N ALA A 128 13.19 -7.47 -0.28
CA ALA A 128 12.92 -8.15 0.98
C ALA A 128 11.47 -7.95 1.44
N VAL A 129 10.97 -6.72 1.44
CA VAL A 129 9.57 -6.39 1.80
C VAL A 129 8.59 -7.07 0.83
N ALA A 130 8.76 -6.85 -0.47
CA ALA A 130 7.80 -7.34 -1.45
C ALA A 130 7.72 -8.87 -1.48
N LEU A 131 8.87 -9.55 -1.43
CA LEU A 131 8.90 -11.01 -1.40
C LEU A 131 8.42 -11.58 -0.06
N GLY A 132 8.63 -10.88 1.07
CA GLY A 132 8.02 -11.23 2.36
C GLY A 132 6.50 -11.37 2.25
N TRP A 133 5.83 -10.39 1.63
CA TRP A 133 4.40 -10.51 1.33
C TRP A 133 4.06 -11.54 0.26
N ARG A 134 4.86 -11.69 -0.81
CA ARG A 134 4.61 -12.70 -1.85
C ARG A 134 4.63 -14.13 -1.30
N HIS A 135 5.50 -14.41 -0.34
CA HIS A 135 5.66 -15.75 0.23
C HIS A 135 4.73 -16.02 1.43
N SER A 136 4.03 -15.01 1.94
CA SER A 136 2.93 -15.19 2.89
C SER A 136 1.61 -15.38 2.15
N LYS A 137 0.99 -16.54 2.29
CA LYS A 137 -0.30 -16.86 1.65
C LYS A 137 -1.38 -15.78 1.86
N PRO A 138 -1.68 -15.31 3.09
CA PRO A 138 -2.71 -14.27 3.27
C PRO A 138 -2.30 -12.92 2.66
N HIS A 139 -1.03 -12.53 2.77
CA HIS A 139 -0.56 -11.25 2.20
C HIS A 139 -0.57 -11.27 0.67
N TYR A 140 -0.19 -12.40 0.07
CA TYR A 140 -0.22 -12.57 -1.37
C TYR A 140 -1.65 -12.66 -1.91
N ALA A 141 -2.58 -13.22 -1.14
CA ALA A 141 -4.00 -13.17 -1.49
C ALA A 141 -4.50 -11.72 -1.63
N ASN A 142 -4.17 -10.83 -0.69
CA ASN A 142 -4.50 -9.40 -0.81
C ASN A 142 -3.85 -8.77 -2.06
N ILE A 143 -2.59 -9.10 -2.35
CA ILE A 143 -1.91 -8.60 -3.56
C ILE A 143 -2.63 -9.04 -4.83
N LEU A 144 -3.25 -10.22 -4.85
CA LEU A 144 -3.92 -10.80 -6.01
C LEU A 144 -5.44 -10.57 -6.06
N THR A 145 -6.03 -9.90 -5.07
CA THR A 145 -7.45 -9.54 -5.12
C THR A 145 -7.72 -8.60 -6.30
N GLU A 146 -8.63 -9.00 -7.18
CA GLU A 146 -8.93 -8.28 -8.43
C GLU A 146 -9.68 -6.97 -8.16
N GLU A 147 -10.55 -6.99 -7.15
CA GLU A 147 -11.40 -5.90 -6.72
C GLU A 147 -10.59 -4.74 -6.11
N TYR A 148 -9.38 -5.02 -5.62
CA TYR A 148 -8.46 -3.98 -5.19
C TYR A 148 -7.90 -3.24 -6.39
N THR A 149 -8.24 -1.95 -6.47
CA THR A 149 -7.87 -1.06 -7.58
C THR A 149 -6.98 0.09 -7.14
N ILE A 150 -7.01 0.44 -5.85
CA ILE A 150 -6.20 1.50 -5.25
C ILE A 150 -5.36 0.96 -4.09
N THR A 151 -4.26 1.64 -3.77
CA THR A 151 -3.38 1.27 -2.65
C THR A 151 -2.62 2.47 -2.10
N ALA A 152 -2.08 2.33 -0.89
CA ALA A 152 -0.99 3.16 -0.39
C ALA A 152 -0.07 2.32 0.49
N LEU A 153 1.22 2.64 0.47
CA LEU A 153 2.25 2.00 1.28
C LEU A 153 2.94 3.05 2.13
N CYS A 154 3.04 2.80 3.43
CA CYS A 154 3.82 3.63 4.33
C CYS A 154 4.92 2.81 5.02
N ILE A 155 6.16 3.29 4.90
CA ILE A 155 7.35 2.68 5.51
C ILE A 155 7.95 3.65 6.52
N LYS A 156 8.29 3.13 7.71
CA LYS A 156 8.99 3.87 8.76
C LYS A 156 10.15 3.05 9.29
N VAL A 157 11.29 3.69 9.50
CA VAL A 157 12.45 3.07 10.14
C VAL A 157 12.56 3.52 11.59
N ASP A 158 12.85 2.58 12.48
CA ASP A 158 13.30 2.78 13.84
C ASP A 158 14.78 2.39 13.93
N THR A 159 15.67 3.37 13.75
CA THR A 159 17.12 3.13 13.79
C THR A 159 17.63 2.76 15.18
N LYS A 160 16.90 3.10 16.25
CA LYS A 160 17.27 2.71 17.63
C LYS A 160 17.03 1.23 17.85
N LYS A 161 15.92 0.71 17.31
CA LYS A 161 15.59 -0.72 17.39
C LYS A 161 16.12 -1.55 16.21
N ASN A 162 16.71 -0.91 15.22
CA ASN A 162 17.10 -1.52 13.96
C ASN A 162 15.93 -2.28 13.30
N LEU A 163 14.77 -1.65 13.22
CA LEU A 163 13.57 -2.21 12.58
C LEU A 163 13.03 -1.28 11.50
N LEU A 164 12.60 -1.84 10.38
CA LEU A 164 11.70 -1.22 9.43
C LEU A 164 10.29 -1.74 9.68
N TRP A 165 9.31 -0.85 9.64
CA TRP A 165 7.88 -1.15 9.75
C TRP A 165 7.18 -0.72 8.46
N ALA A 166 6.28 -1.57 7.95
CA ALA A 166 5.55 -1.32 6.72
C ALA A 166 4.07 -1.68 6.89
N THR A 167 3.21 -0.81 6.35
CA THR A 167 1.79 -1.07 6.15
C THR A 167 1.43 -0.76 4.70
N GLN A 168 0.89 -1.73 3.99
CA GLN A 168 0.23 -1.52 2.71
C GLN A 168 -1.28 -1.66 2.90
N LEU A 169 -2.02 -0.59 2.60
CA LEU A 169 -3.46 -0.64 2.49
C LEU A 169 -3.87 -0.84 1.03
N PHE A 170 -4.88 -1.68 0.84
CA PHE A 170 -5.54 -1.92 -0.43
C PHE A 170 -6.98 -1.42 -0.33
N GLY A 171 -7.51 -0.88 -1.43
CA GLY A 171 -8.89 -0.40 -1.50
C GLY A 171 -9.64 -0.98 -2.68
N GLN A 172 -10.81 -1.56 -2.39
CA GLN A 172 -11.86 -1.84 -3.36
C GLN A 172 -12.83 -0.67 -3.35
N ILE A 173 -12.98 0.02 -4.47
CA ILE A 173 -13.95 1.11 -4.60
C ILE A 173 -15.34 0.50 -4.80
N THR A 174 -16.23 0.67 -3.82
CA THR A 174 -17.61 0.18 -3.83
C THR A 174 -18.65 1.29 -3.94
N GLY A 175 -18.22 2.54 -3.77
CA GLY A 175 -19.10 3.71 -3.83
C GLY A 175 -18.41 4.94 -4.40
N LYS A 176 -18.90 6.12 -4.00
CA LYS A 176 -18.32 7.40 -4.42
C LYS A 176 -16.97 7.63 -3.74
N HIS A 177 -15.90 7.31 -4.45
CA HIS A 177 -14.53 7.62 -4.04
C HIS A 177 -13.80 8.35 -5.16
N ALA A 178 -13.23 9.51 -4.86
CA ALA A 178 -12.42 10.26 -5.82
C ALA A 178 -10.95 9.88 -5.61
N LEU A 179 -10.35 9.21 -6.60
CA LEU A 179 -8.93 8.88 -6.52
C LEU A 179 -8.12 10.17 -6.39
N THR A 180 -7.40 10.31 -5.28
CA THR A 180 -6.54 11.46 -5.03
C THR A 180 -5.08 11.07 -5.20
N LYS A 181 -4.32 11.90 -5.90
CA LYS A 181 -2.86 11.78 -5.91
C LYS A 181 -2.25 13.16 -5.86
N THR A 182 -1.41 13.38 -4.87
CA THR A 182 -0.53 14.54 -4.82
C THR A 182 0.90 14.12 -5.15
N ASN A 183 1.64 15.00 -5.81
CA ASN A 183 3.08 14.78 -6.03
C ASN A 183 3.83 14.66 -4.70
N SER A 184 3.33 15.27 -3.61
CA SER A 184 3.91 15.15 -2.29
C SER A 184 3.76 13.75 -1.68
N SER A 185 2.64 13.06 -1.92
CA SER A 185 2.42 11.70 -1.41
C SER A 185 3.27 10.66 -2.15
N PHE A 186 3.41 10.80 -3.47
CA PHE A 186 4.06 9.83 -4.35
C PHE A 186 4.99 10.50 -5.39
N PRO A 187 6.09 11.13 -4.94
CA PRO A 187 6.94 11.97 -5.80
C PRO A 187 7.67 11.21 -6.90
N PHE A 188 7.85 9.90 -6.75
CA PHE A 188 8.57 9.05 -7.70
C PHE A 188 7.66 8.30 -8.68
N GLU A 189 6.35 8.44 -8.54
CA GLU A 189 5.40 7.77 -9.42
C GLU A 189 4.91 8.68 -10.54
N THR A 190 5.08 8.24 -11.78
CA THR A 190 4.42 8.85 -12.94
C THR A 190 3.28 7.94 -13.42
N PHE A 191 2.15 8.53 -13.85
CA PHE A 191 1.08 7.74 -14.45
C PHE A 191 1.32 7.56 -15.95
N GLY A 192 1.40 6.29 -16.38
CA GLY A 192 1.36 5.92 -17.78
C GLY A 192 -0.01 6.18 -18.42
N PRO A 193 -0.13 6.13 -19.76
CA PRO A 193 -1.38 6.35 -20.48
C PRO A 193 -2.55 5.48 -19.99
N ASP A 194 -2.29 4.21 -19.70
CA ASP A 194 -3.31 3.26 -19.25
C ASP A 194 -3.84 3.58 -17.85
N GLN A 195 -2.95 3.99 -16.94
CA GLN A 195 -3.33 4.42 -15.60
C GLN A 195 -4.16 5.71 -15.69
N LYS A 196 -3.80 6.65 -16.57
CA LYS A 196 -4.60 7.87 -16.83
C LYS A 196 -5.99 7.54 -17.39
N LYS A 197 -6.11 6.56 -18.29
CA LYS A 197 -7.40 6.10 -18.80
C LYS A 197 -8.26 5.48 -17.69
N ARG A 198 -7.67 4.64 -16.84
CA ARG A 198 -8.36 4.06 -15.67
C ARG A 198 -8.81 5.11 -14.66
N LEU A 199 -7.96 6.10 -14.36
CA LEU A 199 -8.32 7.28 -13.56
C LEU A 199 -9.56 7.99 -14.12
N LYS A 200 -9.64 8.19 -15.45
CA LYS A 200 -10.84 8.78 -16.08
C LYS A 200 -12.07 7.91 -15.90
N ASN A 201 -11.95 6.59 -16.06
CA ASN A 201 -13.08 5.65 -15.94
C ASN A 201 -13.60 5.54 -14.50
N LEU A 202 -12.71 5.50 -13.50
CA LEU A 202 -13.08 5.53 -12.08
C LEU A 202 -13.80 6.83 -11.72
N ASN A 203 -13.35 7.95 -12.29
CA ASN A 203 -14.04 9.23 -12.15
C ASN A 203 -15.37 9.30 -12.94
N HIS A 204 -15.61 8.43 -13.93
CA HIS A 204 -16.83 8.42 -14.75
C HIS A 204 -18.01 7.70 -14.09
N TYR A 205 -17.74 6.76 -13.15
CA TYR A 205 -18.76 6.21 -12.23
C TYR A 205 -19.47 7.30 -11.39
N LYS A 206 -19.06 8.57 -11.52
CA LYS A 206 -19.71 9.74 -10.94
C LYS A 206 -20.97 10.26 -11.66
N SER A 207 -21.32 9.88 -12.90
CA SER A 207 -22.25 10.76 -13.66
C SER A 207 -23.59 10.26 -14.21
N LYS A 208 -23.92 8.97 -14.39
CA LYS A 208 -25.23 8.64 -14.99
C LYS A 208 -25.91 7.37 -14.46
N SER A 209 -27.15 7.57 -14.02
CA SER A 209 -28.30 6.66 -14.05
C SER A 209 -28.34 5.32 -13.31
N ASP A 210 -27.24 4.67 -12.90
CA ASP A 210 -27.34 3.27 -12.41
C ASP A 210 -27.70 3.13 -10.91
N ILE A 211 -27.97 4.25 -10.23
CA ILE A 211 -28.39 4.29 -8.81
C ILE A 211 -29.80 3.70 -8.62
N LEU A 212 -30.62 3.57 -9.66
CA LEU A 212 -32.03 3.15 -9.52
C LEU A 212 -32.30 1.66 -9.79
N THR A 213 -31.34 0.89 -10.30
CA THR A 213 -31.49 -0.56 -10.54
C THR A 213 -30.78 -1.42 -9.49
N GLY A 214 -29.67 -0.95 -8.89
CA GLY A 214 -28.93 -1.70 -7.87
C GLY A 214 -29.57 -1.70 -6.46
N LEU A 215 -30.39 -0.69 -6.13
CA LEU A 215 -31.03 -0.55 -4.81
C LEU A 215 -32.37 -1.29 -4.69
N LYS A 216 -32.95 -1.78 -5.79
CA LYS A 216 -34.19 -2.58 -5.77
C LYS A 216 -33.95 -4.10 -5.66
N GLY A 217 -32.72 -4.58 -5.91
CA GLY A 217 -32.38 -6.00 -5.84
C GLY A 217 -31.86 -6.50 -4.48
N LEU A 218 -31.48 -5.59 -3.58
CA LEU A 218 -30.86 -5.93 -2.28
C LEU A 218 -31.76 -5.66 -1.06
N MET A 219 -32.95 -5.10 -1.25
CA MET A 219 -33.94 -4.86 -0.18
C MET A 219 -35.04 -5.95 -0.11
N THR A 220 -35.00 -6.98 -0.96
CA THR A 220 -36.01 -8.06 -1.00
C THR A 220 -35.49 -9.44 -0.58
N SER A 221 -34.22 -9.58 -0.19
CA SER A 221 -33.64 -10.90 0.15
C SER A 221 -33.14 -11.06 1.59
N GLN A 222 -33.56 -10.21 2.55
CA GLN A 222 -33.14 -10.33 3.96
C GLN A 222 -34.26 -10.25 5.00
N ILE A 223 -35.53 -10.46 4.61
CA ILE A 223 -36.63 -10.64 5.57
C ILE A 223 -37.47 -11.85 5.18
N VAL A 224 -36.89 -13.05 5.29
CA VAL A 224 -37.58 -14.28 5.70
C VAL A 224 -36.47 -15.21 6.18
N LEU A 225 -36.49 -15.57 7.47
CA LEU A 225 -36.02 -16.81 8.09
C LEU A 225 -35.54 -16.49 9.51
N GLU A 226 -36.49 -16.47 10.45
CA GLU A 226 -36.34 -16.99 11.81
C GLU A 226 -37.76 -17.21 12.34
N ASN A 227 -38.10 -18.49 12.54
CA ASN A 227 -39.22 -18.93 13.38
C ASN A 227 -38.81 -18.83 14.84
#